data_AF-A0A524IU35-F1
#
_entry.id   AF-A0A524IU35-F1
#
_cell.length_a   1.000
_cell.length_b   1.000
_cell.length_c   1.000
_cell.angle_alpha   90.00
_cell.angle_beta   90.00
_cell.angle_gamma   90.00
#
_symmetry.space_group_name_H-M   'P 1'
#
loop_
_entity.id
_entity.type
_entity.pdbx_description
1 polymer ?
#
loop_
_entity_poly.entity_id
_entity_poly.type
_entity_poly.pdbx_seq_one_letter_code
_entity_poly.pdbx_strand_id
1 'polypeptide(L)'
;MDKNFKQQLMGYMAGNFSCKDIAELITDYLEGSFSLSQRLRFQMHLGLCLACRNYLRQMKYTVATLHQLPSEPVPPHVKEELLKHFRTWKHEQSLQNPSSDPQ
;
A
#
# COMPACT_ATOMS: atom_id res chain seq x y z
N MET A 1 -26.15 -18.72 26.37
CA MET A 1 -25.21 -17.98 25.49
C MET A 1 -24.92 -16.64 26.13
N ASP A 2 -23.67 -16.45 26.57
CA ASP A 2 -23.25 -15.31 27.38
C ASP A 2 -23.32 -14.00 26.58
N LYS A 3 -23.92 -12.95 27.16
CA LYS A 3 -24.07 -11.63 26.50
C LYS A 3 -22.70 -10.99 26.22
N ASN A 4 -21.70 -11.29 27.05
CA ASN A 4 -20.31 -10.88 26.86
C ASN A 4 -19.68 -11.52 25.62
N PHE A 5 -19.98 -12.79 25.34
CA PHE A 5 -19.43 -13.50 24.19
C PHE A 5 -19.92 -12.90 22.86
N LYS A 6 -21.20 -12.52 22.77
CA LYS A 6 -21.73 -11.84 21.56
C LYS A 6 -21.14 -10.44 21.37
N GLN A 7 -20.96 -9.68 22.45
CA GLN A 7 -20.36 -8.34 22.39
C GLN A 7 -18.88 -8.40 21.99
N GLN A 8 -18.15 -9.37 22.54
CA GLN A 8 -16.74 -9.64 22.24
C GLN A 8 -16.55 -10.20 20.82
N LEU A 9 -17.43 -11.12 20.37
CA LEU A 9 -17.42 -11.60 18.98
C LEU A 9 -17.72 -10.49 17.99
N MET A 10 -18.68 -9.60 18.27
CA MET A 10 -18.98 -8.47 17.40
C MET A 10 -17.81 -7.49 17.31
N GLY A 11 -17.10 -7.22 18.41
CA GLY A 11 -15.86 -6.43 18.38
C GLY A 11 -14.75 -7.08 17.56
N TYR A 12 -14.60 -8.41 17.64
CA TYR A 12 -13.64 -9.17 16.85
C TYR A 12 -14.03 -9.29 15.37
N MET A 13 -15.32 -9.28 15.04
CA MET A 13 -15.82 -9.39 13.66
C MET A 13 -16.04 -8.03 12.95
N ALA A 14 -16.07 -6.91 13.67
CA ALA A 14 -16.34 -5.57 13.11
C ALA A 14 -15.10 -4.76 12.68
N GLY A 15 -13.88 -5.29 12.81
CA GLY A 15 -12.65 -4.55 12.52
C GLY A 15 -12.05 -3.98 13.79
N ASN A 16 -11.12 -4.75 14.38
CA ASN A 16 -10.41 -4.48 15.63
C ASN A 16 -9.41 -3.29 15.54
N PHE A 17 -9.71 -2.26 14.75
CA PHE A 17 -8.95 -1.01 14.73
C PHE A 17 -9.77 0.09 15.37
N SER A 18 -9.18 0.73 16.36
CA SER A 18 -9.62 2.02 16.88
C SER A 18 -9.24 3.13 15.91
N CYS A 19 -9.82 4.33 16.07
CA CYS A 19 -9.40 5.50 15.31
C CYS A 19 -7.91 5.82 15.48
N LYS A 20 -7.33 5.50 16.65
CA LYS A 20 -5.90 5.66 16.91
C LYS A 20 -5.07 4.70 16.06
N ASP A 21 -5.49 3.43 16.00
CA ASP A 21 -4.80 2.44 15.16
C ASP A 21 -4.88 2.82 13.67
N ILE A 22 -6.00 3.40 13.21
CA ILE A 22 -6.09 3.94 11.86
C ILE A 22 -5.05 5.01 11.62
N ALA A 23 -4.87 5.94 12.56
CA ALA A 23 -3.89 7.02 12.42
C ALA A 23 -2.45 6.49 12.37
N GLU A 24 -2.12 5.50 13.19
CA GLU A 24 -0.79 4.89 13.23
C GLU A 24 -0.50 4.05 11.96
N LEU A 25 -1.50 3.33 11.44
CA LEU A 25 -1.32 2.38 10.34
C LEU A 25 -1.68 2.95 8.96
N ILE A 26 -2.00 4.24 8.86
CA ILE A 26 -2.46 4.82 7.59
C ILE A 26 -1.38 4.83 6.52
N THR A 27 -0.12 5.02 6.91
CA THR A 27 1.02 5.01 5.99
C THR A 27 1.22 3.62 5.41
N ASP A 28 1.23 2.59 6.25
CA ASP A 28 1.29 1.18 5.83
C ASP A 28 0.17 0.81 4.85
N TYR A 29 -1.05 1.28 5.12
CA TYR A 29 -2.18 1.10 4.21
C TYR A 29 -1.97 1.78 2.84
N LEU A 30 -1.42 2.99 2.82
CA LEU A 30 -1.14 3.75 1.60
C LEU A 30 0.04 3.17 0.80
N GLU A 31 1.04 2.64 1.48
CA GLU A 31 2.22 2.00 0.87
C GLU A 31 1.96 0.55 0.45
N GLY A 32 0.84 -0.04 0.88
CA GLY A 32 0.45 -1.40 0.50
C GLY A 32 1.19 -2.50 1.26
N SER A 33 1.72 -2.20 2.45
CA SER A 33 2.46 -3.17 3.30
C SER A 33 1.54 -4.13 4.07
N PHE A 34 0.22 -3.95 4.00
CA PHE A 34 -0.76 -4.77 4.71
C PHE A 34 -0.95 -6.18 4.15
N SER A 35 -1.05 -7.16 5.05
CA SER A 35 -1.70 -8.44 4.74
C SER A 35 -3.18 -8.25 4.38
N LEU A 36 -3.75 -9.22 3.66
CA LEU A 36 -5.17 -9.22 3.28
C LEU A 36 -6.11 -9.03 4.49
N SER A 37 -5.79 -9.68 5.62
CA SER A 37 -6.57 -9.59 6.85
C SER A 37 -6.55 -8.20 7.49
N GLN A 38 -5.42 -7.48 7.42
CA GLN A 38 -5.29 -6.11 7.94
C GLN A 38 -6.08 -5.15 7.05
N ARG A 39 -5.95 -5.30 5.73
CA ARG A 39 -6.67 -4.48 4.75
C ARG A 39 -8.19 -4.58 4.93
N LEU A 40 -8.72 -5.79 5.12
CA LEU A 40 -10.14 -5.99 5.35
C LEU A 40 -10.62 -5.29 6.63
N ARG A 41 -9.90 -5.50 7.76
CA ARG A 41 -10.25 -4.87 9.04
C ARG A 41 -10.19 -3.34 8.98
N PHE A 42 -9.17 -2.78 8.32
CA PHE A 42 -9.01 -1.34 8.12
C PHE A 42 -10.16 -0.77 7.28
N GLN A 43 -10.51 -1.44 6.18
CA GLN A 43 -11.63 -1.04 5.33
C GLN A 43 -12.98 -1.12 6.06
N MET A 44 -13.20 -2.14 6.90
CA MET A 44 -14.39 -2.24 7.74
C MET A 44 -14.53 -1.02 8.66
N HIS A 45 -13.46 -0.63 9.36
CA HIS A 45 -13.47 0.57 10.20
C HIS A 45 -13.79 1.84 9.39
N LEU A 46 -13.17 2.03 8.22
CA LEU A 46 -13.45 3.18 7.34
C LEU A 46 -14.91 3.21 6.82
N GLY A 47 -15.52 2.03 6.65
CA GLY A 47 -16.93 1.90 6.31
C GLY A 47 -17.84 2.44 7.41
N LEU A 48 -17.47 2.25 8.67
CA LEU A 48 -18.26 2.64 9.84
C LEU A 48 -17.95 4.04 10.38
N CYS A 49 -16.72 4.54 10.19
CA CYS A 49 -16.24 5.78 10.79
C CYS A 49 -15.99 6.87 9.76
N LEU A 50 -16.88 7.88 9.71
CA LEU A 50 -16.75 9.02 8.80
C LEU A 50 -15.48 9.86 9.07
N ALA A 51 -15.12 10.05 10.34
CA ALA A 51 -13.93 10.82 10.72
C ALA A 51 -12.65 10.19 10.17
N CYS A 52 -12.48 8.88 10.33
CA CYS A 52 -11.33 8.15 9.78
C CYS A 52 -11.31 8.13 8.24
N ARG A 53 -12.49 8.11 7.60
CA ARG A 53 -12.60 8.24 6.14
C ARG A 53 -12.15 9.62 5.65
N ASN A 54 -12.50 10.67 6.38
CA ASN A 54 -12.03 12.03 6.10
C ASN A 54 -10.52 12.15 6.33
N TYR A 55 -10.01 11.55 7.39
CA TYR A 55 -8.57 11.51 7.67
C TYR A 55 -7.79 10.81 6.55
N LEU A 56 -8.27 9.67 6.05
CA LEU A 56 -7.67 9.02 4.86
C LEU A 56 -7.69 9.93 3.63
N ARG A 57 -8.79 10.65 3.41
CA ARG A 57 -8.88 11.59 2.30
C ARG A 57 -7.83 12.71 2.45
N GLN A 58 -7.67 13.25 3.64
CA GLN A 58 -6.65 14.26 3.95
C GLN A 58 -5.25 13.72 3.66
N MET A 59 -4.89 12.54 4.16
CA MET A 59 -3.57 11.96 3.92
C MET A 59 -3.30 11.74 2.43
N LYS A 60 -4.30 11.29 1.66
CA LYS A 60 -4.18 11.18 0.19
C LYS A 60 -3.95 12.54 -0.48
N TYR A 61 -4.62 13.60 -0.02
CA TYR A 61 -4.37 14.95 -0.52
C TYR A 61 -2.97 15.44 -0.18
N THR A 62 -2.48 15.20 1.04
CA THR A 62 -1.11 15.53 1.44
C THR A 62 -0.10 14.86 0.50
N VAL A 63 -0.24 13.55 0.27
CA VAL A 63 0.63 12.79 -0.66
C VAL A 63 0.56 13.37 -2.07
N ALA A 64 -0.65 13.61 -2.61
CA ALA A 64 -0.82 14.15 -3.95
C ALA A 64 -0.24 15.57 -4.11
N THR A 65 -0.27 16.37 -3.04
CA THR A 65 0.29 17.73 -3.02
C THR A 65 1.82 17.68 -3.02
N LEU A 66 2.41 16.84 -2.16
CA LEU A 66 3.86 16.66 -2.11
C LEU A 66 4.43 16.07 -3.40
N HIS A 67 3.67 15.19 -4.07
CA HIS A 67 4.05 14.61 -5.36
C HIS A 67 4.14 15.64 -6.51
N GLN A 68 3.54 16.83 -6.36
CA GLN A 68 3.64 17.90 -7.35
C GLN A 68 4.90 18.74 -7.22
N LEU A 69 5.68 18.55 -6.15
CA LEU A 69 6.95 19.26 -5.99
C LEU A 69 7.92 18.84 -7.11
N PRO A 70 8.70 19.79 -7.65
CA PRO A 70 9.69 19.47 -8.67
C PRO A 70 10.67 18.43 -8.13
N SER A 71 10.71 17.27 -8.77
CA SER A 71 11.72 16.25 -8.49
C SER A 71 13.08 16.71 -9.00
N GLU A 72 14.14 16.42 -8.26
CA GLU A 72 15.48 16.58 -8.77
C GLU A 72 15.67 15.70 -10.01
N PRO A 73 16.09 16.28 -11.16
CA PRO A 73 16.25 15.50 -12.39
C PRO A 73 17.33 14.44 -12.19
N VAL A 74 17.01 13.19 -12.54
CA VAL A 74 17.99 12.10 -12.52
C VAL A 74 19.14 12.48 -13.49
N PRO A 75 20.41 12.48 -13.03
CA PRO A 75 21.53 12.80 -13.90
C PRO A 75 21.56 11.85 -15.11
N PRO A 76 21.82 12.36 -16.34
CA PRO A 76 21.78 11.55 -17.56
C PRO A 76 22.63 10.29 -17.50
N HIS A 77 23.84 10.38 -16.92
CA HIS A 77 24.76 9.26 -16.80
C HIS A 77 24.19 8.12 -15.93
N VAL A 78 23.50 8.44 -14.83
CA VAL A 78 22.86 7.44 -13.95
C VAL A 78 21.76 6.70 -14.71
N LYS A 79 20.94 7.44 -15.48
CA LYS A 79 19.88 6.84 -16.31
C LYS A 79 20.46 5.90 -17.37
N GLU A 80 21.52 6.31 -18.05
CA GLU A 80 22.18 5.50 -19.08
C GLU A 80 22.78 4.22 -18.51
N GLU A 81 23.45 4.33 -17.36
CA GLU A 81 24.03 3.19 -16.64
C GLU A 81 22.94 2.21 -16.21
N LEU A 82 21.86 2.68 -15.58
CA LEU A 82 20.72 1.84 -15.18
C LEU A 82 20.09 1.12 -16.39
N LEU A 83 19.86 1.83 -17.50
CA LEU A 83 19.30 1.22 -18.71
C LEU A 83 20.22 0.17 -19.33
N LYS A 84 21.55 0.38 -19.26
CA LYS A 84 22.52 -0.64 -19.69
C LYS A 84 22.41 -1.89 -18.83
N HIS A 85 22.39 -1.76 -17.51
CA HIS A 85 22.23 -2.89 -16.59
C HIS A 85 20.93 -3.67 -16.83
N PHE A 86 19.80 -2.99 -16.99
CA PHE A 86 18.51 -3.66 -17.26
C PHE A 86 18.49 -4.41 -18.59
N ARG A 87 19.13 -3.87 -19.65
CA ARG A 87 19.24 -4.55 -20.95
C ARG A 87 20.09 -5.81 -20.84
N THR A 88 21.25 -5.73 -20.18
CA THR A 88 22.13 -6.89 -19.97
C THR A 88 21.42 -7.98 -19.18
N TRP A 89 20.77 -7.62 -18.07
CA TRP A 89 19.98 -8.56 -17.27
C TRP A 89 18.87 -9.26 -18.06
N LYS A 90 18.13 -8.51 -18.89
CA LYS A 90 17.09 -9.09 -19.76
C LYS A 90 17.68 -10.09 -20.77
N HIS A 91 18.83 -9.75 -21.35
CA HIS A 91 19.54 -10.63 -22.28
C HIS A 91 20.02 -11.91 -21.59
N GLU A 92 20.61 -11.79 -20.39
CA GLU A 92 21.03 -12.94 -19.58
C GLU A 92 19.85 -13.83 -19.16
N GLN A 93 18.71 -13.25 -18.78
CA GLN A 93 17.49 -14.02 -18.50
C GLN A 93 16.97 -14.77 -19.72
N SER A 94 16.96 -14.14 -20.90
CA SER A 94 16.52 -14.81 -22.14
C SER A 94 17.43 -15.97 -22.55
N LEU A 95 18.73 -15.89 -22.24
CA LEU A 95 19.67 -17.00 -22.46
C LEU A 95 19.48 -18.14 -21.45
N GLN A 96 19.02 -17.82 -20.24
CA GLN A 96 18.78 -18.82 -19.18
C GLN A 96 17.38 -19.45 -19.26
N ASN A 97 16.44 -18.86 -20.00
CA ASN A 97 15.06 -19.37 -20.12
C ASN A 97 14.46 -19.15 -21.54
N PRO A 98 14.80 -20.03 -22.52
CA PRO A 98 14.50 -19.81 -23.95
C PRO A 98 13.02 -19.94 -24.35
N SER A 99 12.12 -20.32 -23.43
CA SER A 99 10.68 -20.49 -23.69
C SER A 99 9.83 -19.24 -23.39
N SER A 100 10.46 -18.08 -23.13
CA SER A 100 9.78 -16.83 -22.77
C SER A 100 9.61 -15.84 -23.93
N ASP A 101 9.90 -16.26 -25.17
CA ASP A 101 9.74 -15.40 -26.35
C ASP A 101 8.24 -15.17 -26.64
N PRO A 102 7.73 -13.93 -26.56
CA PRO A 102 6.39 -13.63 -27.02
C PRO A 102 6.41 -13.54 -28.56
N GLN A 103 5.67 -14.43 -29.23
CA GLN A 103 5.27 -14.22 -30.63
C GLN A 103 4.51 -12.89 -30.79
#